data_AF-A0A3L6EXK9-F1
#
_entry.id   AF-A0A3L6EXK9-F1
#
_cell.length_a   1.000
_cell.length_b   1.000
_cell.length_c   1.000
_cell.angle_alpha   90.00
_cell.angle_beta   90.00
_cell.angle_gamma   90.00
#
_symmetry.space_group_name_H-M   'P 1'
#
loop_
_entity.id
_entity.type
_entity.pdbx_description
1 polymer ?
#
loop_
_entity_poly.entity_id
_entity_poly.type
_entity_poly.pdbx_seq_one_letter_code
_entity_poly.pdbx_strand_id
1 'polypeptide(L)'
;MEVDHVEGIRRSSRLETNDEMKIADKATTRGMAKDAFINKGMSSNPFSVFNTDNSVLMDIASNLGIELGYSFTDSVANLELIKSLELSRKKSCN
;
A
#
# COMPACT_ATOMS: atom_id res chain seq x y z
N MET A 1 57.35 10.96 22.12
CA MET A 1 56.71 10.65 20.83
C MET A 1 55.39 9.99 21.11
N GLU A 2 54.36 10.45 20.40
CA GLU A 2 52.96 10.06 20.52
C GLU A 2 52.69 8.60 20.11
N VAL A 3 51.75 8.01 20.86
CA VAL A 3 50.71 7.00 20.54
C VAL A 3 51.02 5.92 19.49
N ASP A 4 50.89 4.64 19.89
CA ASP A 4 50.01 3.74 19.12
C ASP A 4 49.50 2.57 20.00
N HIS A 5 48.29 2.73 20.51
CA HIS A 5 47.49 1.63 21.07
C HIS A 5 46.48 1.21 20.02
N VAL A 6 46.85 0.27 19.14
CA VAL A 6 45.88 -0.45 18.32
C VAL A 6 46.17 -1.94 18.45
N GLU A 7 45.75 -2.48 19.59
CA GLU A 7 45.71 -3.91 19.84
C GLU A 7 44.65 -4.52 18.91
N GLY A 8 45.14 -5.25 17.92
CA GLY A 8 44.37 -5.77 16.79
C GLY A 8 43.34 -6.80 17.19
N ILE A 9 42.10 -6.37 17.36
CA ILE A 9 40.93 -7.23 17.20
C ILE A 9 40.65 -7.28 15.69
N ARG A 10 41.12 -8.34 15.01
CA ARG A 10 40.69 -8.65 13.64
C ARG A 10 39.19 -8.94 13.64
N ARG A 11 38.36 -7.91 13.47
CA ARG A 11 36.92 -8.07 13.30
C ARG A 11 36.68 -8.69 11.92
N SER A 12 35.70 -9.58 11.81
CA SER A 12 35.39 -10.21 10.53
C SER A 12 34.93 -9.12 9.55
N SER A 13 35.38 -9.16 8.30
CA SER A 13 34.91 -8.26 7.22
C SER A 13 33.38 -8.28 7.05
N ARG A 14 32.71 -9.33 7.52
CA ARG A 14 31.24 -9.47 7.58
C ARG A 14 30.55 -8.52 8.59
N LEU A 15 31.28 -8.02 9.59
CA LEU A 15 30.77 -7.15 10.66
C LEU A 15 31.20 -5.69 10.48
N GLU A 16 32.29 -5.41 9.75
CA GLU A 16 32.82 -4.04 9.57
C GLU A 16 31.78 -3.09 8.95
N THR A 17 31.01 -3.57 7.96
CA THR A 17 29.99 -2.76 7.28
C THR A 17 28.77 -2.41 8.15
N ASN A 18 28.63 -3.01 9.33
CA ASN A 18 27.51 -2.76 10.24
C ASN A 18 27.87 -1.82 11.40
N ASP A 19 29.16 -1.59 11.65
CA ASP A 19 29.65 -0.77 12.76
C ASP A 19 29.70 0.73 12.42
N GLU A 20 29.69 1.08 11.12
CA GLU A 20 29.72 2.48 10.64
C GLU A 20 28.34 3.15 10.63
N MET A 21 27.27 2.37 10.60
CA MET A 21 25.91 2.88 10.63
C MET A 21 25.49 3.15 12.08
N LYS A 22 25.32 4.43 12.43
CA LYS A 22 24.90 4.82 13.79
C LYS A 22 23.59 4.10 14.13
N ILE A 23 23.43 3.72 15.40
CA ILE A 23 22.22 3.03 15.90
C ILE A 23 20.94 3.81 15.52
N ALA A 24 21.04 5.15 15.49
CA ALA A 24 19.98 6.05 15.03
C ALA A 24 19.60 5.85 13.55
N ASP A 25 20.56 5.59 12.67
CA ASP A 25 20.32 5.38 11.24
C ASP A 25 19.63 4.03 11.02
N LYS A 26 20.05 2.98 11.75
CA LYS A 26 19.35 1.67 11.74
C LYS A 26 17.90 1.78 12.23
N ALA A 27 17.68 2.55 13.29
CA ALA A 27 16.34 2.80 13.82
C ALA A 27 15.47 3.55 12.79
N THR A 28 16.04 4.55 12.11
CA THR A 28 15.37 5.31 11.04
C THR A 28 15.00 4.41 9.87
N THR A 29 15.94 3.62 9.34
CA THR A 29 15.66 2.68 8.23
C THR A 29 14.59 1.66 8.61
N ARG A 30 14.61 1.14 9.84
CA ARG A 30 13.58 0.23 10.34
C ARG A 30 12.22 0.91 10.47
N GLY A 31 12.19 2.16 10.94
CA GLY A 31 10.97 2.98 10.99
C GLY A 31 10.37 3.19 9.60
N MET A 32 11.19 3.63 8.64
CA MET A 32 10.78 3.82 7.25
C MET A 32 10.29 2.53 6.58
N ALA A 33 10.98 1.40 6.82
CA ALA A 33 10.57 0.11 6.28
C ALA A 33 9.25 -0.38 6.90
N LYS A 34 9.05 -0.16 8.20
CA LYS A 34 7.79 -0.46 8.90
C LYS A 34 6.66 0.40 8.33
N ASP A 35 6.88 1.70 8.19
CA ASP A 35 5.86 2.62 7.68
C ASP A 35 5.55 2.31 6.21
N ALA A 36 6.55 2.00 5.38
CA ALA A 36 6.35 1.56 4.01
C ALA A 36 5.58 0.23 3.91
N PHE A 37 5.79 -0.70 4.86
CA PHE A 37 5.02 -1.94 4.95
C PHE A 37 3.56 -1.68 5.32
N ILE A 38 3.31 -0.85 6.34
CA ILE A 38 1.96 -0.48 6.77
C ILE A 38 1.23 0.32 5.67
N ASN A 39 1.96 1.16 4.94
CA ASN A 39 1.41 1.99 3.86
C ASN A 39 1.28 1.24 2.53
N LYS A 40 1.75 0.00 2.43
CA LYS A 40 1.68 -0.80 1.20
C LYS A 40 0.24 -1.17 0.90
N GLY A 41 -0.34 -0.60 -0.16
CA GLY A 41 -1.75 -0.79 -0.51
C GLY A 41 -2.68 0.32 -0.01
N MET A 42 -2.14 1.36 0.65
CA MET A 42 -2.91 2.57 1.01
C MET A 42 -3.08 3.54 -0.17
N SER A 43 -2.38 3.34 -1.30
CA SER A 43 -2.65 4.10 -2.51
C SER A 43 -4.05 3.75 -3.02
N SER A 44 -4.91 4.76 -3.12
CA SER A 44 -6.22 4.63 -3.76
C SER A 44 -6.02 4.02 -5.15
N ASN A 45 -6.65 2.86 -5.41
CA ASN A 45 -6.64 2.28 -6.75
C ASN A 45 -7.30 3.30 -7.70
N PRO A 46 -6.58 3.82 -8.71
CA PRO A 46 -7.16 4.77 -9.65
C PRO A 46 -8.30 4.14 -10.46
N PHE A 47 -8.29 2.81 -10.62
CA PHE A 47 -9.34 2.04 -11.29
C PHE A 47 -10.30 1.40 -10.29
N SER A 48 -10.89 2.24 -9.43
CA SER A 48 -11.80 1.82 -8.37
C SER A 48 -13.24 2.23 -8.70
N VAL A 49 -14.19 1.33 -8.44
CA VAL A 49 -15.63 1.61 -8.54
C VAL A 49 -16.05 2.75 -7.60
N PHE A 50 -15.33 2.98 -6.49
CA PHE A 50 -15.61 4.07 -5.55
C PHE A 50 -15.38 5.46 -6.12
N ASN A 51 -14.30 5.61 -6.89
CA ASN A 51 -13.84 6.91 -7.36
C ASN A 51 -14.38 7.22 -8.77
N THR A 52 -15.34 6.41 -9.23
CA THR A 52 -15.91 6.51 -10.58
C THR A 52 -17.38 6.90 -10.48
N ASP A 53 -17.78 7.87 -11.31
CA ASP A 53 -19.16 8.32 -11.40
C ASP A 53 -20.09 7.21 -11.91
N ASN A 54 -21.34 7.20 -11.43
CA ASN A 54 -22.31 6.17 -11.81
C ASN A 54 -22.61 6.17 -13.32
N SER A 55 -22.61 7.34 -13.97
CA SER A 55 -22.78 7.43 -15.42
C SER A 55 -21.70 6.65 -16.17
N VAL A 56 -20.43 6.85 -15.80
CA VAL A 56 -19.29 6.14 -16.41
C VAL A 56 -19.39 4.64 -16.16
N LEU A 57 -19.80 4.22 -14.95
CA LEU A 57 -20.00 2.80 -14.62
C LEU A 57 -21.14 2.17 -15.44
N MET A 58 -22.22 2.91 -15.69
CA MET A 58 -23.33 2.46 -16.54
C MET A 58 -22.91 2.36 -18.00
N ASP A 59 -22.12 3.30 -18.50
CA ASP A 59 -21.57 3.24 -19.86
C ASP A 59 -20.65 2.02 -20.04
N ILE A 60 -19.77 1.76 -19.06
CA ILE A 60 -18.93 0.56 -19.04
C ILE A 60 -19.77 -0.71 -19.03
N ALA A 61 -20.79 -0.79 -18.16
CA ALA A 61 -21.67 -1.96 -18.11
C ALA A 61 -22.38 -2.20 -19.44
N SER A 62 -22.88 -1.13 -20.07
CA SER A 62 -23.51 -1.19 -21.38
C SER A 62 -22.55 -1.67 -22.48
N ASN A 63 -21.31 -1.16 -22.48
CA ASN A 63 -20.26 -1.60 -23.40
C ASN A 63 -19.87 -3.07 -23.23
N LEU A 64 -20.05 -3.61 -22.01
CA LEU A 64 -19.82 -5.03 -21.70
C LEU A 64 -21.07 -5.90 -21.89
N GLY A 65 -22.22 -5.32 -22.26
CA GLY A 65 -23.49 -6.05 -22.38
C GLY A 65 -24.08 -6.50 -21.04
N ILE A 66 -23.77 -5.80 -19.95
CA ILE A 66 -24.26 -6.08 -18.60
C ILE A 66 -25.47 -5.18 -18.31
N GLU A 67 -26.60 -5.79 -17.98
CA GLU A 67 -27.78 -5.08 -17.50
C GLU A 67 -27.72 -4.93 -15.97
N LEU A 68 -27.59 -3.68 -15.50
CA LEU A 68 -27.48 -3.38 -14.07
C LEU A 68 -28.85 -3.33 -13.36
N GLY A 69 -29.95 -3.37 -14.10
CA GLY A 69 -31.31 -3.36 -13.56
C GLY A 69 -32.34 -3.00 -14.64
N TYR A 70 -33.62 -3.29 -14.37
CA TYR A 70 -34.71 -3.07 -15.32
C TYR A 70 -35.06 -1.59 -15.54
N SER A 71 -34.69 -0.73 -14.59
CA SER A 71 -34.89 0.72 -14.66
C SER A 71 -33.60 1.47 -14.30
N PHE A 72 -33.56 2.75 -14.64
CA PHE A 72 -32.45 3.63 -14.23
C PHE A 72 -32.29 3.66 -12.71
N THR A 73 -33.41 3.75 -11.97
CA THR A 73 -33.41 3.75 -10.50
C THR A 73 -32.86 2.44 -9.93
N ASP A 74 -33.22 1.29 -10.51
CA ASP A 74 -32.69 -0.01 -10.08
C ASP A 74 -31.20 -0.12 -10.38
N SER A 75 -30.77 0.37 -11.54
CA SER A 75 -29.37 0.39 -11.95
C SER A 75 -28.51 1.22 -10.99
N VAL A 76 -29.01 2.39 -10.57
CA VAL A 76 -28.35 3.22 -9.54
C VAL A 76 -28.29 2.48 -8.21
N ALA A 77 -29.39 1.91 -7.73
CA ALA A 77 -29.44 1.19 -6.46
C ALA A 77 -28.47 0.00 -6.43
N ASN A 78 -28.39 -0.75 -7.54
CA ASN A 78 -27.48 -1.88 -7.67
C ASN A 78 -26.01 -1.43 -7.72
N LEU A 79 -25.69 -0.31 -8.37
CA LEU A 79 -24.34 0.27 -8.32
C LEU A 79 -23.93 0.69 -6.90
N GLU A 80 -24.83 1.33 -6.15
CA GLU A 80 -24.55 1.70 -4.76
C GLU A 80 -24.37 0.46 -3.85
N LEU A 81 -25.11 -0.62 -4.10
CA LEU A 81 -24.90 -1.89 -3.44
C LEU A 81 -23.52 -2.49 -3.77
N ILE A 82 -23.12 -2.49 -5.04
CA ILE A 82 -21.80 -2.98 -5.47
C ILE A 82 -20.69 -2.18 -4.78
N LYS A 83 -20.79 -0.84 -4.76
CA LYS A 83 -19.85 0.01 -4.02
C LYS A 83 -19.82 -0.37 -2.54
N SER A 84 -20.97 -0.51 -1.89
CA SER A 84 -21.02 -0.87 -0.46
C SER A 84 -20.38 -2.23 -0.15
N LEU A 85 -20.57 -3.22 -1.02
CA LEU A 85 -19.96 -4.54 -0.91
C LEU A 85 -18.44 -4.50 -1.09
N GLU A 86 -17.96 -3.76 -2.08
CA GLU A 86 -16.52 -3.60 -2.33
C GLU A 86 -15.82 -2.92 -1.13
N LEU A 87 -16.54 -2.04 -0.40
CA LEU A 87 -15.99 -1.27 0.71
C LEU A 87 -15.82 -2.20 1.92
N SER A 88 -16.82 -3.06 2.11
CA SER A 88 -16.82 -4.11 3.12
C SER A 88 -15.68 -5.11 2.86
N ARG A 89 -15.47 -5.53 1.60
CA ARG A 89 -14.36 -6.42 1.23
C ARG A 89 -13.00 -5.81 1.51
N LYS A 90 -12.81 -4.54 1.16
CA LYS A 90 -11.57 -3.81 1.47
C LYS A 90 -11.26 -3.80 2.97
N LYS A 91 -12.28 -3.66 3.82
CA LYS A 91 -12.12 -3.67 5.28
C LYS A 91 -11.77 -5.06 5.84
N SER A 92 -12.28 -6.13 5.22
CA SER A 92 -12.05 -7.52 5.67
C SER A 92 -10.65 -8.07 5.35
N CYS A 93 -9.87 -7.41 4.49
CA CYS A 93 -8.50 -7.81 4.14
C CYS A 93 -7.40 -7.03 4.91
N ASN A 94 -7.77 -6.24 5.93
CA ASN A 94 -6.83 -5.68 6.91
C ASN A 94 -6.91 -6.45 8.22
#